data_AF-A0A1M3LCV6-F1
#
_entry.id   AF-A0A1M3LCV6-F1
#
_cell.length_a   1.000
_cell.length_b   1.000
_cell.length_c   1.000
_cell.angle_alpha   90.00
_cell.angle_beta   90.00
_cell.angle_gamma   90.00
#
_symmetry.space_group_name_H-M   'P 1'
#
loop_
_entity.id
_entity.type
_entity.pdbx_description
1 polymer ?
#
loop_
_entity_poly.entity_id
_entity_poly.type
_entity_poly.pdbx_seq_one_letter_code
_entity_poly.pdbx_strand_id
1 'polypeptide(L)'
;MSKVFLLGANKEIDRAEQVVEINQVIQMEGYSYHSYVVYDITKNQWGITYKLINLATKYFHTADIIRPLKEKFGIGFYYDSDNPQFIDSFEVAILLQEAQAKANVEADEKEKERIRVEEVKAIGSKRFAEILPENALGVIVARLKQDESDSQTDYFASRTTRTVILGFSTHKRDIFSEMRKHASNFAETAYLAEYNTDYEHREKYSMGAGYYLGESKYSGWIIEKVSMYSREGMIKEFAYIAGCEDNIRIKKKNDDTPPPPPSDKNGTSKNGCTVVEYSAKAVAVFGETRAIKDELKAMGGKFNNRLTFNGKRLAGWIFSKSQEQRLAYYFGLD
;
A
#
# COMPACT_ATOMS: atom_id res chain seq x y z
N MET A 1 24.41 32.59 18.54
CA MET A 1 23.42 33.32 19.34
C MET A 1 23.03 32.44 20.52
N SER A 2 23.46 32.77 21.74
CA SER A 2 23.16 31.97 22.95
C SER A 2 21.83 32.35 23.61
N LYS A 3 21.34 33.57 23.37
CA LYS A 3 20.10 34.07 23.97
C LYS A 3 18.87 33.66 23.15
N VAL A 4 17.85 33.18 23.83
CA VAL A 4 16.57 32.76 23.25
C VAL A 4 15.44 33.42 24.03
N PHE A 5 14.47 33.98 23.31
CA PHE A 5 13.27 34.54 23.92
C PHE A 5 12.12 33.54 23.88
N LEU A 6 11.64 33.12 25.05
CA LEU A 6 10.46 32.26 25.17
C LEU A 6 9.20 33.12 25.12
N LEU A 7 8.53 33.15 23.97
CA LEU A 7 7.30 33.93 23.76
C LEU A 7 6.21 33.59 24.78
N GLY A 8 5.99 32.30 25.08
CA GLY A 8 4.96 31.87 26.04
C GLY A 8 5.23 32.36 27.46
N ALA A 9 6.50 32.32 27.90
CA ALA A 9 6.88 32.75 29.24
C ALA A 9 7.22 34.26 29.31
N ASN A 10 7.17 34.97 28.18
CA ASN A 10 7.63 36.35 28.00
C ASN A 10 9.00 36.61 28.66
N LYS A 11 9.94 35.67 28.49
CA LYS A 11 11.24 35.66 29.20
C LYS A 11 12.39 35.37 28.25
N GLU A 12 13.47 36.14 28.39
CA GLU A 12 14.75 35.88 27.74
C GLU A 12 15.57 34.88 28.57
N ILE A 13 16.17 33.90 27.91
CA ILE A 13 17.02 32.88 28.51
C ILE A 13 18.37 32.89 27.81
N ASP A 14 19.46 32.97 28.58
CA ASP A 14 20.80 32.78 28.05
C ASP A 14 21.21 31.31 28.14
N ARG A 15 21.32 30.63 27.00
CA ARG A 15 21.76 29.24 26.93
C ARG A 15 23.25 29.07 27.21
N ALA A 16 24.02 30.15 27.30
CA ALA A 16 25.41 30.09 27.74
C ALA A 16 25.54 30.05 29.27
N GLU A 17 24.47 30.36 30.00
CA GLU A 17 24.45 30.33 31.46
C GLU A 17 24.11 28.91 31.96
N GLN A 18 24.96 28.39 32.83
CA GLN A 18 24.73 27.09 33.44
C GLN A 18 23.81 27.26 34.66
N VAL A 19 22.69 26.53 34.68
CA VAL A 19 21.66 26.68 35.73
C VAL A 19 21.50 25.44 36.61
N VAL A 20 22.10 24.32 36.21
CA VAL A 20 22.11 23.06 36.98
C VAL A 20 23.48 22.41 36.94
N GLU A 21 23.73 21.52 37.88
CA GLU A 21 25.00 20.80 38.05
C GLU A 21 24.89 19.34 37.64
N ILE A 22 26.06 18.70 37.46
CA ILE A 22 26.14 17.24 37.27
C ILE A 22 25.57 16.56 38.52
N ASN A 23 24.87 15.46 38.31
CA ASN A 23 24.12 14.65 39.28
C ASN A 23 22.88 15.33 39.87
N GLN A 24 22.53 16.54 39.46
CA GLN A 24 21.31 17.21 39.91
C GLN A 24 20.08 16.56 39.27
N VAL A 25 19.01 16.41 40.06
CA VAL A 25 17.71 15.94 39.61
C VAL A 25 16.87 17.12 39.12
N ILE A 26 16.26 16.93 37.96
CA ILE A 26 15.31 17.87 37.35
C ILE A 26 14.02 17.12 36.98
N GLN A 27 12.95 17.86 36.72
CA GLN A 27 11.66 17.29 36.32
C GLN A 27 11.15 17.89 35.01
N MET A 28 10.45 17.07 34.24
CA MET A 28 9.73 17.50 33.05
C MET A 28 8.29 17.88 33.44
N GLU A 29 7.80 19.01 32.97
CA GLU A 29 6.44 19.46 33.20
C GLU A 29 5.65 19.53 31.90
N GLY A 30 4.33 19.33 32.00
CA GLY A 30 3.38 19.43 30.88
C GLY A 30 3.27 18.16 30.02
N TYR A 31 3.96 17.08 30.39
CA TYR A 31 3.83 15.73 29.81
C TYR A 31 3.86 14.69 30.93
N SER A 32 4.45 13.51 30.71
CA SER A 32 4.63 12.37 31.64
C SER A 32 5.14 12.66 33.07
N TYR A 33 5.47 13.91 33.42
CA TYR A 33 5.95 14.33 34.74
C TYR A 33 7.14 13.51 35.27
N HIS A 34 7.98 12.99 34.37
CA HIS A 34 9.15 12.21 34.73
C HIS A 34 10.27 13.07 35.34
N SER A 35 11.07 12.43 36.20
CA SER A 35 12.30 12.98 36.76
C SER A 35 13.53 12.47 36.00
N TYR A 36 14.57 13.30 35.96
CA TYR A 36 15.80 13.06 35.22
C TYR A 36 17.00 13.45 36.06
N VAL A 37 18.14 12.78 35.86
CA VAL A 37 19.43 13.21 36.40
C VAL A 37 20.32 13.74 35.30
N VAL A 38 21.01 14.86 35.57
CA VAL A 38 22.02 15.44 34.68
C VAL A 38 23.31 14.64 34.82
N TYR A 39 23.66 13.81 33.84
CA TYR A 39 24.88 12.97 33.94
C TYR A 39 26.11 13.59 33.26
N ASP A 40 25.90 14.54 32.34
CA ASP A 40 26.96 15.24 31.62
C ASP A 40 26.48 16.61 31.13
N ILE A 41 27.40 17.57 30.99
CA ILE A 41 27.14 18.93 30.55
C ILE A 41 28.17 19.31 29.49
N THR A 42 27.71 19.49 28.25
CA THR A 42 28.57 19.89 27.14
C THR A 42 28.36 21.36 26.78
N LYS A 43 29.46 22.09 26.55
CA LYS A 43 29.43 23.52 26.18
C LYS A 43 30.05 23.71 24.80
N ASN A 44 29.38 24.47 23.94
CA ASN A 44 29.91 24.86 22.63
C ASN A 44 29.51 26.32 22.28
N GLN A 45 29.86 26.77 21.08
CA GLN A 45 29.55 28.13 20.60
C GLN A 45 28.05 28.48 20.50
N TRP A 46 27.17 27.48 20.59
CA TRP A 46 25.71 27.64 20.55
C TRP A 46 25.05 27.61 21.93
N GLY A 47 25.79 27.25 22.99
CA GLY A 47 25.31 27.23 24.36
C GLY A 47 25.67 25.93 25.10
N ILE A 48 24.93 25.67 26.17
CA ILE A 48 25.04 24.50 27.02
C ILE A 48 23.97 23.49 26.62
N THR A 49 24.38 22.24 26.49
CA THR A 49 23.47 21.08 26.38
C THR A 49 23.69 20.18 27.59
N TYR A 50 22.62 19.95 28.33
CA TYR A 50 22.54 19.03 29.46
C TYR A 50 22.16 17.65 28.94
N LYS A 51 22.95 16.64 29.26
CA LYS A 51 22.61 15.25 28.96
C LYS A 51 21.98 14.61 30.19
N LEU A 52 20.86 13.96 29.95
CA LEU A 52 19.92 13.54 30.99
C LEU A 52 19.68 12.04 30.89
N ILE A 53 19.50 11.38 32.03
CA ILE A 53 18.96 10.02 32.11
C ILE A 53 17.61 10.11 32.82
N ASN A 54 16.57 9.58 32.19
CA ASN A 54 15.26 9.43 32.84
C ASN A 54 15.36 8.40 33.96
N LEU A 55 14.96 8.78 35.18
CA LEU A 55 15.12 7.93 36.36
C LEU A 55 14.24 6.67 36.33
N ALA A 56 13.08 6.74 35.67
CA ALA A 56 12.14 5.63 35.56
C ALA A 56 12.44 4.76 34.33
N THR A 57 12.56 5.36 33.15
CA THR A 57 12.66 4.61 31.88
C THR A 57 14.08 4.29 31.45
N LYS A 58 15.09 4.90 32.10
CA LYS A 58 16.51 4.81 31.76
C LYS A 58 16.83 5.25 30.31
N TYR A 59 15.97 6.05 29.70
CA TYR A 59 16.25 6.64 28.39
C TYR A 59 17.15 7.86 28.51
N PHE A 60 18.01 8.04 27.52
CA PHE A 60 18.80 9.25 27.34
C PHE A 60 17.95 10.37 26.75
N HIS A 61 18.13 11.56 27.30
CA HIS A 61 17.53 12.80 26.81
C HIS A 61 18.58 13.91 26.78
N THR A 62 18.27 14.97 26.05
CA THR A 62 19.04 16.21 26.09
C THR A 62 18.11 17.39 26.34
N ALA A 63 18.63 18.40 27.03
CA ALA A 63 17.95 19.67 27.22
C ALA A 63 18.95 20.80 26.98
N ASP A 64 18.51 21.84 26.28
CA ASP A 64 19.28 23.07 26.10
C ASP A 64 18.76 24.22 26.98
N ILE A 65 17.57 24.04 27.55
CA ILE A 65 16.88 25.02 28.39
C ILE A 65 16.29 24.28 29.59
N ILE A 66 16.70 24.67 30.78
CA ILE A 66 16.14 24.22 32.06
C ILE A 66 15.79 25.48 32.85
N ARG A 67 14.64 25.52 33.51
CA ARG A 67 14.13 26.71 34.21
C ARG A 67 13.91 26.46 35.70
N PRO A 68 13.93 27.49 36.56
CA PRO A 68 13.54 27.32 37.96
C PRO A 68 12.08 26.86 38.06
N LEU A 69 11.80 25.88 38.91
CA LEU A 69 10.46 25.34 39.10
C LEU A 69 9.48 26.40 39.64
N LYS A 70 9.95 27.33 40.47
CA LYS A 70 9.15 28.46 40.98
C LYS A 70 8.65 29.39 39.86
N GLU A 71 9.29 29.36 38.69
CA GLU A 71 8.91 30.13 37.50
C GLU A 71 8.27 29.23 36.42
N LYS A 72 7.66 28.13 36.85
CA LYS A 72 7.07 27.14 35.94
C LYS A 72 6.00 27.77 35.06
N PHE A 73 6.25 27.73 33.75
CA PHE A 73 5.30 28.10 32.72
C PHE A 73 5.38 27.16 31.50
N GLY A 74 4.28 26.45 31.25
CA GLY A 74 4.12 25.55 30.09
C GLY A 74 4.92 24.25 30.20
N ILE A 75 5.18 23.66 29.04
CA ILE A 75 5.96 22.42 28.90
C ILE A 75 7.46 22.75 29.01
N GLY A 76 8.22 21.89 29.70
CA GLY A 76 9.68 21.95 29.67
C GLY A 76 10.36 21.29 30.86
N PHE A 77 11.68 21.41 30.93
CA PHE A 77 12.49 20.93 32.04
C PHE A 77 12.67 22.00 33.12
N TYR A 78 12.52 21.60 34.37
CA TYR A 78 12.60 22.47 35.53
C TYR A 78 13.46 21.88 36.63
N TYR A 79 14.19 22.74 37.33
CA TYR A 79 14.95 22.37 38.53
C TYR A 79 14.36 23.05 39.77
N ASP A 80 14.37 22.36 40.90
CA ASP A 80 14.00 22.97 42.17
C ASP A 80 15.15 23.87 42.65
N SER A 81 14.91 25.18 42.67
CA SER A 81 15.90 26.16 43.11
C SER A 81 16.01 26.27 44.62
N ASP A 82 14.97 25.83 45.33
CA ASP A 82 14.85 26.02 46.78
C ASP A 82 15.32 24.76 47.52
N ASN A 83 15.06 23.58 46.94
CA ASN A 83 15.49 22.28 47.47
C ASN A 83 16.12 21.40 46.36
N PRO A 84 17.31 21.74 45.85
CA PRO A 84 17.96 20.95 44.81
C PRO A 84 18.32 19.55 45.33
N GLN A 85 17.94 18.53 44.57
CA GLN A 85 18.25 17.14 44.87
C GLN A 85 19.40 16.64 44.00
N PHE A 86 20.26 15.80 44.57
CA PHE A 86 21.40 15.22 43.90
C PHE A 86 21.42 13.70 44.12
N ILE A 87 21.80 12.98 43.09
CA ILE A 87 22.05 11.54 43.15
C ILE A 87 23.54 11.32 43.40
N ASP A 88 23.90 10.27 44.14
CA ASP A 88 25.30 9.96 44.37
C ASP A 88 26.02 9.64 43.04
N SER A 89 27.28 10.06 42.92
CA SER A 89 28.07 9.88 41.70
C SER A 89 28.20 8.41 41.28
N PHE A 90 28.26 7.48 42.24
CA PHE A 90 28.30 6.04 41.97
C PHE A 90 26.95 5.53 41.46
N GLU A 91 25.84 6.00 42.04
CA GLU A 91 24.50 5.70 41.55
C GLU A 91 24.26 6.24 40.13
N VAL A 92 24.72 7.45 39.81
CA VAL A 92 24.66 7.99 38.44
C VAL A 92 25.49 7.16 37.47
N ALA A 93 26.66 6.66 37.87
CA ALA A 93 27.46 5.77 37.05
C ALA A 93 26.75 4.43 36.76
N ILE A 94 26.06 3.85 37.75
CA ILE A 94 25.22 2.67 37.57
C ILE A 94 24.07 2.96 36.60
N LEU A 95 23.35 4.08 36.79
CA LEU A 95 22.26 4.49 35.90
C LEU A 95 22.74 4.67 34.46
N LEU A 96 23.93 5.24 34.26
CA LEU A 96 24.55 5.40 32.96
C LEU A 96 24.85 4.04 32.31
N GLN A 97 25.38 3.08 33.08
CA GLN A 97 25.65 1.73 32.59
C GLN A 97 24.35 1.00 32.18
N GLU A 98 23.31 1.08 33.02
CA GLU A 98 22.00 0.49 32.73
C GLU A 98 21.36 1.11 31.48
N ALA A 99 21.36 2.44 31.38
CA ALA A 99 20.83 3.17 30.23
C ALA A 99 21.58 2.82 28.95
N GLN A 100 22.91 2.72 29.01
CA GLN A 100 23.73 2.32 27.86
C GLN A 100 23.47 0.87 27.44
N ALA A 101 23.37 -0.06 28.39
CA ALA A 101 23.05 -1.46 28.10
C ALA A 101 21.68 -1.59 27.42
N LYS A 102 20.67 -0.89 27.94
CA LYS A 102 19.33 -0.83 27.33
C LYS A 102 19.37 -0.24 25.91
N ALA A 103 20.04 0.89 25.73
CA ALA A 103 20.15 1.54 24.43
C ALA A 103 20.85 0.63 23.38
N ASN A 104 21.88 -0.11 23.80
CA ASN A 104 22.57 -1.05 22.94
C ASN A 104 21.66 -2.22 22.52
N VAL A 105 20.91 -2.81 23.46
CA VAL A 105 19.95 -3.90 23.14
C VAL A 105 18.89 -3.42 22.15
N GLU A 106 18.29 -2.25 22.39
CA GLU A 106 17.29 -1.69 21.46
C GLU A 106 17.89 -1.34 20.09
N ALA A 107 19.15 -0.89 20.04
CA ALA A 107 19.86 -0.61 18.80
C ALA A 107 20.14 -1.91 18.03
N ASP A 108 20.60 -2.97 18.70
CA ASP A 108 20.83 -4.29 18.11
C ASP A 108 19.53 -4.90 17.57
N GLU A 109 18.41 -4.75 18.28
CA GLU A 109 17.09 -5.20 17.81
C GLU A 109 16.63 -4.42 16.58
N LYS A 110 16.77 -3.09 16.59
CA LYS A 110 16.45 -2.23 15.44
C LYS A 110 17.30 -2.56 14.23
N GLU A 111 18.59 -2.84 14.44
CA GLU A 111 19.51 -3.21 13.37
C GLU A 111 19.18 -4.59 12.78
N LYS A 112 18.88 -5.59 13.64
CA LYS A 112 18.40 -6.90 13.19
C LYS A 112 17.13 -6.79 12.36
N GLU A 113 16.16 -5.98 12.80
CA GLU A 113 14.93 -5.77 12.03
C GLU A 113 15.20 -5.00 10.73
N ARG A 114 16.12 -4.03 10.71
CA ARG A 114 16.54 -3.34 9.49
C ARG A 114 17.14 -4.33 8.47
N ILE A 115 18.07 -5.18 8.91
CA ILE A 115 18.69 -6.21 8.07
C ILE A 115 17.61 -7.14 7.51
N ARG A 116 16.71 -7.65 8.36
CA ARG A 116 15.59 -8.50 7.94
C ARG A 116 14.71 -7.83 6.88
N VAL A 117 14.34 -6.56 7.10
CA VAL A 117 13.52 -5.79 6.15
C VAL A 117 14.26 -5.58 4.82
N GLU A 118 15.58 -5.34 4.87
CA GLU A 118 16.42 -5.20 3.68
C GLU A 118 16.54 -6.52 2.90
N GLU A 119 16.70 -7.65 3.56
CA GLU A 119 16.69 -8.98 2.94
C GLU A 119 15.35 -9.26 2.22
N VAL A 120 14.24 -8.99 2.89
CA VAL A 120 12.89 -9.12 2.31
C VAL A 120 12.74 -8.22 1.08
N LYS A 121 13.20 -6.97 1.16
CA LYS A 121 13.19 -6.03 0.03
C LYS A 121 14.09 -6.50 -1.11
N ALA A 122 15.25 -7.09 -0.83
CA ALA A 122 16.18 -7.57 -1.85
C ALA A 122 15.55 -8.72 -2.66
N ILE A 123 14.92 -9.68 -1.97
CA ILE A 123 14.18 -10.78 -2.61
C ILE A 123 13.01 -10.23 -3.42
N GLY A 124 12.20 -9.36 -2.80
CA GLY A 124 11.01 -8.83 -3.45
C GLY A 124 11.30 -7.88 -4.61
N SER A 125 12.43 -7.15 -4.59
CA SER A 125 12.85 -6.31 -5.72
C SER A 125 13.12 -7.16 -6.98
N LYS A 126 13.84 -8.28 -6.82
CA LYS A 126 14.10 -9.22 -7.93
C LYS A 126 12.79 -9.81 -8.44
N ARG A 127 11.98 -10.35 -7.53
CA ARG A 127 10.68 -10.96 -7.86
C ARG A 127 9.75 -9.97 -8.57
N PHE A 128 9.64 -8.74 -8.05
CA PHE A 128 8.79 -7.72 -8.64
C PHE A 128 9.27 -7.28 -10.02
N ALA A 129 10.59 -7.12 -10.20
CA ALA A 129 11.18 -6.77 -11.49
C ALA A 129 10.89 -7.83 -12.58
N GLU A 130 10.89 -9.12 -12.22
CA GLU A 130 10.57 -10.23 -13.13
C GLU A 130 9.10 -10.23 -13.58
N ILE A 131 8.17 -9.90 -12.68
CA ILE A 131 6.73 -9.91 -13.00
C ILE A 131 6.24 -8.61 -13.62
N LEU A 132 6.96 -7.49 -13.43
CA LEU A 132 6.57 -6.16 -13.91
C LEU A 132 6.66 -6.07 -15.44
N PRO A 133 5.55 -5.92 -16.17
CA PRO A 133 5.58 -5.80 -17.63
C PRO A 133 6.30 -4.53 -18.10
N GLU A 134 6.88 -4.54 -19.29
CA GLU A 134 7.54 -3.36 -19.89
C GLU A 134 6.55 -2.24 -20.22
N ASN A 135 5.34 -2.61 -20.67
CA ASN A 135 4.29 -1.66 -21.06
C ASN A 135 3.38 -1.24 -19.88
N ALA A 136 3.73 -1.62 -18.64
CA ALA A 136 2.97 -1.20 -17.47
C ALA A 136 3.11 0.32 -17.27
N LEU A 137 2.02 0.97 -16.88
CA LEU A 137 1.94 2.38 -16.48
C LEU A 137 1.49 2.53 -15.02
N GLY A 138 1.17 1.43 -14.34
CA GLY A 138 0.84 1.39 -12.93
C GLY A 138 0.58 -0.02 -12.41
N VAL A 139 0.42 -0.13 -11.10
CA VAL A 139 0.15 -1.38 -10.39
C VAL A 139 -1.24 -1.29 -9.77
N ILE A 140 -2.06 -2.30 -9.98
CA ILE A 140 -3.35 -2.44 -9.30
C ILE A 140 -3.12 -3.17 -8.00
N VAL A 141 -3.45 -2.53 -6.87
CA VAL A 141 -3.17 -3.03 -5.53
C VAL A 141 -4.46 -3.08 -4.71
N ALA A 142 -4.56 -4.09 -3.86
CA ALA A 142 -5.53 -4.13 -2.78
C ALA A 142 -4.84 -3.74 -1.46
N ARG A 143 -5.47 -2.85 -0.69
CA ARG A 143 -5.01 -2.42 0.64
C ARG A 143 -6.08 -2.71 1.67
N LEU A 144 -5.72 -3.44 2.73
CA LEU A 144 -6.60 -3.66 3.87
C LEU A 144 -6.49 -2.47 4.81
N LYS A 145 -7.58 -1.72 4.94
CA LYS A 145 -7.71 -0.57 5.82
C LYS A 145 -8.30 -1.00 7.16
N GLN A 146 -7.67 -0.53 8.22
CA GLN A 146 -8.16 -0.65 9.59
C GLN A 146 -8.45 0.75 10.12
N ASP A 147 -9.67 0.95 10.59
CA ASP A 147 -10.11 2.21 11.17
C ASP A 147 -9.39 2.44 12.50
N GLU A 148 -8.81 3.62 12.64
CA GLU A 148 -8.14 4.10 13.86
C GLU A 148 -8.74 5.43 14.33
N SER A 149 -9.97 5.72 13.90
CA SER A 149 -10.70 6.93 14.30
C SER A 149 -11.06 6.86 15.78
N ASP A 150 -10.92 8.00 16.46
CA ASP A 150 -11.35 8.12 17.84
C ASP A 150 -12.78 8.66 17.86
N SER A 151 -13.74 7.78 18.18
CA SER A 151 -15.17 8.11 18.27
C SER A 151 -15.51 9.23 19.27
N GLN A 152 -14.62 9.56 20.20
CA GLN A 152 -14.81 10.63 21.19
C GLN A 152 -14.26 11.98 20.69
N THR A 153 -13.65 12.03 19.52
CA THR A 153 -13.11 13.26 18.90
C THR A 153 -13.49 13.34 17.42
N ASP A 154 -13.17 14.46 16.77
CA ASP A 154 -13.28 14.63 15.32
C ASP A 154 -12.07 14.07 14.54
N TYR A 155 -11.26 13.23 15.21
CA TYR A 155 -10.07 12.62 14.62
C TYR A 155 -10.41 11.35 13.84
N PHE A 156 -10.37 11.46 12.50
CA PHE A 156 -10.59 10.35 11.57
C PHE A 156 -9.27 9.86 10.98
N ALA A 157 -8.91 8.60 11.23
CA ALA A 157 -7.66 8.01 10.76
C ALA A 157 -7.84 6.54 10.34
N SER A 158 -6.95 6.05 9.48
CA SER A 158 -6.86 4.62 9.19
C SER A 158 -5.43 4.24 8.84
N ARG A 159 -5.08 2.99 9.15
CA ARG A 159 -3.79 2.40 8.73
C ARG A 159 -3.99 1.30 7.69
N THR A 160 -2.96 1.08 6.89
CA THR A 160 -2.93 -0.05 5.95
C THR A 160 -2.19 -1.21 6.61
N THR A 161 -2.91 -2.30 6.88
CA THR A 161 -2.35 -3.48 7.56
C THR A 161 -1.75 -4.48 6.58
N ARG A 162 -2.28 -4.55 5.35
CA ARG A 162 -1.80 -5.45 4.30
C ARG A 162 -1.95 -4.81 2.93
N THR A 163 -0.98 -5.07 2.05
CA THR A 163 -1.05 -4.68 0.62
C THR A 163 -0.81 -5.90 -0.25
N VAL A 164 -1.65 -6.10 -1.26
CA VAL A 164 -1.59 -7.21 -2.21
C VAL A 164 -1.56 -6.66 -3.64
N ILE A 165 -0.61 -7.12 -4.45
CA ILE A 165 -0.49 -6.79 -5.87
C ILE A 165 -1.47 -7.67 -6.65
N LEU A 166 -2.47 -7.05 -7.28
CA LEU A 166 -3.51 -7.75 -8.04
C LEU A 166 -3.22 -7.79 -9.54
N GLY A 167 -2.38 -6.89 -10.05
CA GLY A 167 -1.97 -6.86 -11.45
C GLY A 167 -1.36 -5.54 -11.87
N PHE A 168 -1.26 -5.35 -13.19
CA PHE A 168 -0.60 -4.21 -13.80
C PHE A 168 -1.55 -3.50 -14.77
N SER A 169 -1.53 -2.17 -14.72
CA SER A 169 -2.32 -1.32 -15.60
C SER A 169 -1.47 -0.83 -16.77
N THR A 170 -2.04 -0.83 -17.98
CA THR A 170 -1.43 -0.22 -19.17
C THR A 170 -2.05 1.15 -19.48
N HIS A 171 -2.93 1.65 -18.61
CA HIS A 171 -3.67 2.89 -18.84
C HIS A 171 -3.04 4.05 -18.07
N LYS A 172 -3.15 5.26 -18.61
CA LYS A 172 -2.75 6.49 -17.88
C LYS A 172 -3.78 6.90 -16.84
N ARG A 173 -5.06 6.66 -17.12
CA ARG A 173 -6.17 7.01 -16.23
C ARG A 173 -6.41 5.91 -15.19
N ASP A 174 -7.13 6.28 -14.14
CA ASP A 174 -7.66 5.34 -13.14
C ASP A 174 -9.01 4.83 -13.65
N ILE A 175 -9.14 3.51 -13.83
CA ILE A 175 -10.30 2.89 -14.47
C ILE A 175 -10.88 1.84 -13.52
N PHE A 176 -12.10 2.06 -13.02
CA PHE A 176 -12.75 1.13 -12.09
C PHE A 176 -13.05 -0.23 -12.70
N SER A 177 -13.36 -0.31 -14.00
CA SER A 177 -13.54 -1.61 -14.67
C SER A 177 -12.24 -2.42 -14.73
N GLU A 178 -11.09 -1.76 -14.80
CA GLU A 178 -9.77 -2.41 -14.69
C GLU A 178 -9.54 -2.91 -13.25
N MET A 179 -9.81 -2.07 -12.25
CA MET A 179 -9.72 -2.45 -10.83
C MET A 179 -10.60 -3.67 -10.52
N ARG A 180 -11.86 -3.68 -10.98
CA ARG A 180 -12.80 -4.82 -10.85
C ARG A 180 -12.27 -6.10 -11.49
N LYS A 181 -11.71 -5.99 -12.70
CA LYS A 181 -11.12 -7.14 -13.40
C LYS A 181 -10.06 -7.83 -12.53
N HIS A 182 -9.22 -7.04 -11.86
CA HIS A 182 -8.16 -7.52 -10.99
C HIS A 182 -8.64 -7.94 -9.59
N ALA A 183 -9.77 -7.43 -9.11
CA ALA A 183 -10.37 -7.78 -7.81
C ALA A 183 -10.57 -9.29 -7.63
N SER A 184 -10.95 -9.99 -8.70
CA SER A 184 -11.16 -11.45 -8.70
C SER A 184 -9.89 -12.29 -8.57
N ASN A 185 -8.70 -11.68 -8.60
CA ASN A 185 -7.44 -12.41 -8.49
C ASN A 185 -7.13 -12.81 -7.05
N PHE A 186 -7.79 -12.20 -6.07
CA PHE A 186 -7.62 -12.47 -4.66
C PHE A 186 -8.99 -12.69 -4.00
N ALA A 187 -9.14 -13.81 -3.30
CA ALA A 187 -10.43 -14.25 -2.77
C ALA A 187 -11.06 -13.21 -1.84
N GLU A 188 -10.27 -12.56 -0.99
CA GLU A 188 -10.77 -11.56 -0.04
C GLU A 188 -11.25 -10.28 -0.72
N THR A 189 -10.90 -10.03 -2.00
CA THR A 189 -11.39 -8.88 -2.77
C THR A 189 -12.36 -9.26 -3.88
N ALA A 190 -12.73 -10.54 -4.00
CA ALA A 190 -13.54 -11.01 -5.12
C ALA A 190 -14.92 -10.33 -5.19
N TYR A 191 -15.49 -9.96 -4.05
CA TYR A 191 -16.77 -9.23 -3.97
C TYR A 191 -16.71 -7.84 -4.64
N LEU A 192 -15.52 -7.25 -4.75
CA LEU A 192 -15.32 -5.99 -5.46
C LEU A 192 -15.28 -6.18 -6.99
N ALA A 193 -15.32 -7.40 -7.53
CA ALA A 193 -15.30 -7.61 -8.98
C ALA A 193 -16.62 -7.22 -9.66
N GLU A 194 -17.71 -7.21 -8.91
CA GLU A 194 -19.02 -6.81 -9.40
C GLU A 194 -19.17 -5.29 -9.42
N TYR A 195 -20.01 -4.79 -10.33
CA TYR A 195 -20.26 -3.36 -10.40
C TYR A 195 -21.15 -2.93 -9.23
N ASN A 196 -20.61 -2.06 -8.38
CA ASN A 196 -21.35 -1.38 -7.33
C ASN A 196 -20.99 0.11 -7.37
N THR A 197 -22.00 0.98 -7.49
CA THR A 197 -21.79 2.44 -7.54
C THR A 197 -21.34 2.99 -6.20
N ASP A 198 -21.77 2.40 -5.09
CA ASP A 198 -21.44 2.89 -3.74
C ASP A 198 -19.97 2.63 -3.40
N TYR A 199 -19.32 1.72 -4.13
CA TYR A 199 -17.93 1.36 -3.92
C TYR A 199 -16.96 2.05 -4.90
N GLU A 200 -17.46 2.81 -5.89
CA GLU A 200 -16.61 3.59 -6.81
C GLU A 200 -16.36 5.01 -6.28
N HIS A 201 -15.26 5.22 -5.57
CA HIS A 201 -14.94 6.52 -4.98
C HIS A 201 -14.04 7.37 -5.87
N ARG A 202 -14.46 8.60 -6.17
CA ARG A 202 -13.78 9.55 -7.07
C ARG A 202 -13.35 10.81 -6.34
N GLU A 203 -12.44 10.68 -5.39
CA GLU A 203 -12.05 11.75 -4.47
C GLU A 203 -10.80 12.52 -4.95
N LYS A 204 -10.86 13.14 -6.15
CA LYS A 204 -9.75 13.96 -6.71
C LYS A 204 -9.83 15.44 -6.32
N TYR A 205 -9.96 15.71 -5.03
CA TYR A 205 -9.85 17.06 -4.44
C TYR A 205 -8.70 17.09 -3.42
N SER A 206 -8.28 18.28 -2.97
CA SER A 206 -7.03 18.49 -2.20
C SER A 206 -6.89 17.64 -0.91
N MET A 207 -7.99 17.10 -0.39
CA MET A 207 -8.05 16.25 0.81
C MET A 207 -8.71 14.89 0.56
N GLY A 208 -8.95 14.55 -0.70
CA GLY A 208 -9.62 13.32 -1.10
C GLY A 208 -8.66 12.13 -1.16
N ALA A 209 -9.18 10.92 -0.97
CA ALA A 209 -8.38 9.69 -1.00
C ALA A 209 -8.10 9.15 -2.42
N GLY A 210 -8.31 9.96 -3.46
CA GLY A 210 -8.06 9.56 -4.84
C GLY A 210 -9.15 8.63 -5.40
N TYR A 211 -8.76 7.74 -6.32
CA TYR A 211 -9.67 6.81 -6.99
C TYR A 211 -9.47 5.41 -6.43
N TYR A 212 -10.47 4.90 -5.73
CA TYR A 212 -10.42 3.57 -5.14
C TYR A 212 -11.77 2.87 -5.20
N LEU A 213 -11.69 1.54 -5.24
CA LEU A 213 -12.82 0.64 -5.25
C LEU A 213 -12.89 -0.05 -3.88
N GLY A 214 -13.94 0.17 -3.11
CA GLY A 214 -14.08 -0.40 -1.77
C GLY A 214 -15.23 0.24 -1.01
N GLU A 215 -15.59 -0.28 0.16
CA GLU A 215 -16.70 0.25 0.95
C GLU A 215 -16.39 1.60 1.61
N SER A 216 -15.15 1.77 2.06
CA SER A 216 -14.70 2.96 2.76
C SER A 216 -13.19 3.11 2.64
N LYS A 217 -12.69 4.35 2.61
CA LYS A 217 -11.24 4.61 2.70
C LYS A 217 -10.64 4.24 4.07
N TYR A 218 -11.48 4.08 5.10
CA TYR A 218 -11.05 3.85 6.48
C TYR A 218 -11.05 2.38 6.89
N SER A 219 -11.86 1.53 6.23
CA SER A 219 -12.07 0.15 6.66
C SER A 219 -12.24 -0.81 5.49
N GLY A 220 -11.80 -2.06 5.69
CA GLY A 220 -11.96 -3.12 4.73
C GLY A 220 -10.97 -3.05 3.58
N TRP A 221 -11.18 -3.86 2.54
CA TRP A 221 -10.32 -3.86 1.38
C TRP A 221 -10.69 -2.72 0.42
N ILE A 222 -9.69 -1.95 0.02
CA ILE A 222 -9.78 -1.02 -1.10
C ILE A 222 -8.85 -1.46 -2.24
N ILE A 223 -9.27 -1.29 -3.48
CA ILE A 223 -8.46 -1.48 -4.67
C ILE A 223 -8.18 -0.13 -5.31
N GLU A 224 -6.92 0.18 -5.52
CA GLU A 224 -6.49 1.41 -6.19
C GLU A 224 -5.39 1.13 -7.21
N LYS A 225 -5.08 2.14 -8.00
CA LYS A 225 -3.97 2.11 -8.94
C LYS A 225 -2.87 3.01 -8.43
N VAL A 226 -1.68 2.43 -8.25
CA VAL A 226 -0.45 3.18 -8.04
C VAL A 226 0.16 3.48 -9.40
N SER A 227 0.27 4.76 -9.76
CA SER A 227 0.84 5.18 -11.04
C SER A 227 2.36 5.04 -11.03
N MET A 228 2.92 4.53 -12.13
CA MET A 228 4.35 4.34 -12.26
C MET A 228 4.99 5.57 -12.91
N TYR A 229 5.82 6.29 -12.15
CA TYR A 229 6.64 7.41 -12.67
C TYR A 229 7.98 6.93 -13.23
N SER A 230 8.67 6.03 -12.50
CA SER A 230 9.90 5.38 -12.94
C SER A 230 9.86 3.89 -12.61
N ARG A 231 10.54 3.09 -13.42
CA ARG A 231 10.59 1.64 -13.24
C ARG A 231 11.36 1.27 -11.96
N GLU A 232 12.52 1.88 -11.71
CA GLU A 232 13.29 1.60 -10.49
C GLU A 232 12.54 2.06 -9.24
N GLY A 233 11.85 3.20 -9.30
CA GLY A 233 11.05 3.71 -8.19
C GLY A 233 9.92 2.75 -7.82
N MET A 234 9.22 2.21 -8.83
CA MET A 234 8.15 1.24 -8.62
C MET A 234 8.67 -0.08 -8.04
N ILE A 235 9.82 -0.57 -8.51
CA ILE A 235 10.45 -1.76 -7.94
C ILE A 235 10.80 -1.53 -6.47
N LYS A 236 11.37 -0.37 -6.12
CA LYS A 236 11.73 -0.03 -4.74
C LYS A 236 10.50 0.09 -3.84
N GLU A 237 9.42 0.69 -4.32
CA GLU A 237 8.17 0.86 -3.57
C GLU A 237 7.52 -0.50 -3.25
N PHE A 238 7.47 -1.40 -4.22
CA PHE A 238 6.84 -2.72 -4.06
C PHE A 238 7.79 -3.82 -3.55
N ALA A 239 9.08 -3.52 -3.36
CA ALA A 239 10.10 -4.47 -2.93
C ALA A 239 9.71 -5.23 -1.65
N TYR A 240 9.26 -4.52 -0.61
CA TYR A 240 8.89 -5.17 0.65
C TYR A 240 7.63 -6.03 0.49
N ILE A 241 6.62 -5.51 -0.24
CA ILE A 241 5.35 -6.20 -0.48
C ILE A 241 5.59 -7.50 -1.26
N ALA A 242 6.35 -7.42 -2.35
CA ALA A 242 6.70 -8.55 -3.21
C ALA A 242 7.69 -9.53 -2.56
N GLY A 243 8.29 -9.19 -1.42
CA GLY A 243 9.14 -10.11 -0.65
C GLY A 243 8.36 -11.32 -0.14
N CYS A 244 7.06 -11.15 0.12
CA CYS A 244 6.13 -12.23 0.44
C CYS A 244 5.31 -12.63 -0.80
N GLU A 245 5.36 -13.90 -1.19
CA GLU A 245 4.63 -14.40 -2.37
C GLU A 245 3.11 -14.32 -2.19
N ASP A 246 2.61 -14.45 -0.96
CA ASP A 246 1.18 -14.35 -0.67
C ASP A 246 0.58 -12.97 -0.97
N ASN A 247 1.42 -11.94 -1.07
CA ASN A 247 1.03 -10.59 -1.45
C ASN A 247 1.03 -10.38 -2.97
N ILE A 248 1.30 -11.40 -3.78
CA ILE A 248 1.24 -11.33 -5.24
C ILE A 248 0.13 -12.25 -5.72
N ARG A 249 -0.99 -11.66 -6.15
CA ARG A 249 -2.18 -12.35 -6.61
C ARG A 249 -2.51 -11.89 -8.03
N ILE A 250 -1.74 -12.40 -8.98
CA ILE A 250 -1.89 -12.08 -10.41
C ILE A 250 -2.31 -13.35 -11.14
N LYS A 251 -3.42 -13.31 -11.88
CA LYS A 251 -3.80 -14.43 -12.76
C LYS A 251 -2.74 -14.60 -13.84
N LYS A 252 -2.13 -15.78 -13.93
CA LYS A 252 -1.24 -16.15 -15.04
C LYS A 252 -2.11 -16.26 -16.31
N LYS A 253 -1.62 -15.75 -17.44
CA LYS A 253 -2.31 -15.82 -18.74
C LYS A 253 -2.59 -17.25 -19.24
N ASN A 254 -2.13 -18.29 -18.55
CA ASN A 254 -2.25 -19.69 -19.00
C ASN A 254 -3.62 -20.33 -18.69
N ASP A 255 -4.51 -19.67 -17.95
CA ASP A 255 -5.88 -20.16 -17.71
C ASP A 255 -6.92 -19.65 -18.72
N ASP A 256 -6.50 -18.87 -19.72
CA ASP A 256 -7.33 -18.51 -20.89
C ASP A 256 -7.09 -19.49 -22.06
N THR A 257 -6.72 -20.75 -21.79
CA THR A 257 -6.92 -21.80 -22.79
C THR A 257 -8.41 -22.11 -22.78
N PRO A 258 -9.17 -21.88 -23.87
CA PRO A 258 -10.56 -22.31 -23.91
C PRO A 258 -10.58 -23.82 -23.59
N PRO A 259 -11.40 -24.29 -22.65
CA PRO A 259 -11.64 -25.73 -22.58
C PRO A 259 -12.09 -26.16 -23.97
N PRO A 260 -11.57 -27.29 -24.51
CA PRO A 260 -12.05 -27.79 -25.79
C PRO A 260 -13.58 -27.86 -25.71
N PRO A 261 -14.30 -27.33 -26.71
CA PRO A 261 -15.75 -27.28 -26.65
C PRO A 261 -16.28 -28.69 -26.37
N PRO A 262 -17.23 -28.85 -25.43
CA PRO A 262 -17.84 -30.15 -25.18
C PRO A 262 -18.43 -30.66 -26.47
N SER A 263 -18.00 -31.86 -26.87
CA SER A 263 -18.54 -32.60 -28.00
C SER A 263 -19.95 -33.04 -27.68
N ASP A 264 -20.94 -32.23 -28.03
CA ASP A 264 -22.34 -32.66 -28.08
C ASP A 264 -22.90 -32.35 -29.47
N LYS A 265 -23.02 -33.42 -30.25
CA LYS A 265 -23.89 -33.62 -31.42
C LYS A 265 -24.14 -32.37 -32.27
N ASN A 266 -23.13 -31.94 -33.04
CA ASN A 266 -23.23 -31.39 -34.41
C ASN A 266 -21.81 -31.25 -34.95
N GLY A 267 -21.55 -31.79 -36.15
CA GLY A 267 -20.21 -32.17 -36.60
C GLY A 267 -19.14 -31.08 -36.53
N THR A 268 -17.95 -31.47 -36.10
CA THR A 268 -16.74 -30.64 -36.17
C THR A 268 -16.20 -30.71 -37.59
N SER A 269 -16.15 -29.59 -38.30
CA SER A 269 -15.65 -29.51 -39.67
C SER A 269 -14.14 -29.28 -39.74
N LYS A 270 -13.55 -29.67 -40.88
CA LYS A 270 -12.15 -29.61 -41.35
C LYS A 270 -11.28 -28.43 -40.90
N ASN A 271 -11.85 -27.30 -40.44
CA ASN A 271 -11.12 -26.08 -40.08
C ASN A 271 -11.37 -25.59 -38.63
N GLY A 272 -11.75 -26.46 -37.70
CA GLY A 272 -11.96 -26.06 -36.29
C GLY A 272 -13.12 -25.08 -36.08
N CYS A 273 -14.05 -25.05 -37.04
CA CYS A 273 -15.24 -24.21 -37.02
C CYS A 273 -16.48 -25.05 -36.66
N THR A 274 -17.33 -24.49 -35.81
CA THR A 274 -18.61 -25.08 -35.39
C THR A 274 -19.75 -24.27 -35.99
N VAL A 275 -20.65 -24.95 -36.70
CA VAL A 275 -21.88 -24.36 -37.24
C VAL A 275 -23.01 -24.63 -36.25
N VAL A 276 -23.70 -23.59 -35.82
CA VAL A 276 -24.76 -23.64 -34.80
C VAL A 276 -26.00 -22.94 -35.33
N GLU A 277 -27.16 -23.57 -35.17
CA GLU A 277 -28.44 -22.87 -35.35
C GLU A 277 -28.60 -21.79 -34.27
N TYR A 278 -28.49 -20.52 -34.66
CA TYR A 278 -28.48 -19.38 -33.74
C TYR A 278 -29.90 -18.89 -33.44
N SER A 279 -30.80 -19.01 -34.41
CA SER A 279 -32.20 -18.61 -34.34
C SER A 279 -33.00 -19.28 -35.45
N ALA A 280 -34.33 -19.30 -35.35
CA ALA A 280 -35.23 -19.78 -36.40
C ALA A 280 -35.02 -19.13 -37.78
N LYS A 281 -34.29 -18.01 -37.86
CA LYS A 281 -33.97 -17.30 -39.10
C LYS A 281 -32.47 -17.19 -39.41
N ALA A 282 -31.59 -17.68 -38.54
CA ALA A 282 -30.16 -17.44 -38.67
C ALA A 282 -29.29 -18.60 -38.16
N VAL A 283 -28.17 -18.80 -38.85
CA VAL A 283 -27.13 -19.77 -38.51
C VAL A 283 -25.86 -19.01 -38.14
N ALA A 284 -25.17 -19.43 -37.09
CA ALA A 284 -23.91 -18.83 -36.66
C ALA A 284 -22.76 -19.82 -36.82
N VAL A 285 -21.59 -19.30 -37.22
CA VAL A 285 -20.34 -20.05 -37.35
C VAL A 285 -19.33 -19.49 -36.35
N PHE A 286 -18.84 -20.33 -35.46
CA PHE A 286 -17.87 -20.01 -34.40
C PHE A 286 -16.57 -20.79 -34.62
N GLY A 287 -15.42 -20.22 -34.24
CA GLY A 287 -14.12 -20.90 -34.33
C GLY A 287 -13.05 -20.07 -35.05
N GLU A 288 -12.03 -20.73 -35.59
CA GLU A 288 -10.90 -20.09 -36.25
C GLU A 288 -11.22 -19.64 -37.68
N THR A 289 -11.98 -18.56 -37.82
CA THR A 289 -12.46 -18.07 -39.14
C THR A 289 -11.48 -17.14 -39.85
N ARG A 290 -10.20 -17.05 -39.41
CA ARG A 290 -9.24 -16.07 -39.93
C ARG A 290 -8.78 -16.42 -41.34
N ALA A 291 -8.55 -17.69 -41.62
CA ALA A 291 -8.12 -18.19 -42.93
C ALA A 291 -9.24 -18.15 -43.98
N ILE A 292 -10.49 -18.33 -43.55
CA ILE A 292 -11.68 -18.44 -44.42
C ILE A 292 -12.55 -17.16 -44.44
N LYS A 293 -12.03 -16.04 -43.94
CA LYS A 293 -12.77 -14.79 -43.77
C LYS A 293 -13.40 -14.27 -45.07
N ASP A 294 -12.65 -14.28 -46.17
CA ASP A 294 -13.11 -13.72 -47.43
C ASP A 294 -14.16 -14.62 -48.09
N GLU A 295 -14.05 -15.93 -47.89
CA GLU A 295 -15.01 -16.93 -48.35
C GLU A 295 -16.34 -16.84 -47.58
N LEU A 296 -16.28 -16.69 -46.26
CA LEU A 296 -17.48 -16.48 -45.41
C LEU A 296 -18.19 -15.17 -45.75
N LYS A 297 -17.44 -14.11 -46.10
CA LYS A 297 -18.00 -12.85 -46.56
C LYS A 297 -18.65 -12.99 -47.94
N ALA A 298 -18.02 -13.71 -48.87
CA ALA A 298 -18.57 -13.99 -50.20
C ALA A 298 -19.85 -14.84 -50.15
N MET A 299 -19.99 -15.71 -49.15
CA MET A 299 -21.21 -16.48 -48.87
C MET A 299 -22.31 -15.66 -48.16
N GLY A 300 -22.12 -14.34 -47.99
CA GLY A 300 -23.11 -13.44 -47.41
C GLY A 300 -23.11 -13.37 -45.88
N GLY A 301 -22.06 -13.89 -45.24
CA GLY A 301 -21.91 -13.84 -43.79
C GLY A 301 -21.62 -12.43 -43.28
N LYS A 302 -22.19 -12.09 -42.13
CA LYS A 302 -21.87 -10.86 -41.40
C LYS A 302 -21.10 -11.21 -40.14
N PHE A 303 -19.92 -10.63 -39.96
CA PHE A 303 -19.14 -10.82 -38.74
C PHE A 303 -19.73 -10.02 -37.58
N ASN A 304 -19.87 -10.66 -36.42
CA ASN A 304 -20.33 -10.03 -35.18
C ASN A 304 -19.48 -10.52 -34.00
N ASN A 305 -18.93 -9.56 -33.23
CA ASN A 305 -18.05 -9.83 -32.09
C ASN A 305 -18.80 -10.04 -30.76
N ARG A 306 -20.14 -10.01 -30.76
CA ARG A 306 -21.00 -10.08 -29.56
C ARG A 306 -22.12 -11.12 -29.69
N LEU A 307 -21.91 -12.18 -30.48
CA LEU A 307 -22.87 -13.27 -30.55
C LEU A 307 -22.88 -14.04 -29.24
N THR A 308 -24.05 -14.46 -28.77
CA THR A 308 -24.18 -15.19 -27.50
C THR A 308 -24.36 -16.66 -27.80
N PHE A 309 -23.43 -17.50 -27.34
CA PHE A 309 -23.51 -18.95 -27.44
C PHE A 309 -23.12 -19.58 -26.10
N ASN A 310 -23.96 -20.47 -25.58
CA ASN A 310 -23.82 -21.10 -24.25
C ASN A 310 -23.53 -20.08 -23.11
N GLY A 311 -24.26 -18.96 -23.09
CA GLY A 311 -24.13 -17.93 -22.06
C GLY A 311 -22.86 -17.06 -22.15
N LYS A 312 -21.99 -17.29 -23.14
CA LYS A 312 -20.76 -16.51 -23.36
C LYS A 312 -20.86 -15.68 -24.63
N ARG A 313 -20.26 -14.49 -24.63
CA ARG A 313 -20.11 -13.65 -25.82
C ARG A 313 -18.91 -14.12 -26.62
N LEU A 314 -19.16 -14.62 -27.82
CA LEU A 314 -18.16 -15.14 -28.75
C LEU A 314 -18.21 -14.33 -30.05
N ALA A 315 -17.04 -14.18 -30.67
CA ALA A 315 -16.95 -13.63 -32.01
C ALA A 315 -17.28 -14.73 -33.03
N GLY A 316 -18.09 -14.40 -34.03
CA GLY A 316 -18.50 -15.35 -35.05
C GLY A 316 -19.15 -14.68 -36.25
N TRP A 317 -19.53 -15.50 -37.22
CA TRP A 317 -20.23 -15.07 -38.41
C TRP A 317 -21.69 -15.46 -38.33
N ILE A 318 -22.60 -14.55 -38.68
CA ILE A 318 -24.03 -14.81 -38.77
C ILE A 318 -24.48 -14.82 -40.23
N PHE A 319 -25.29 -15.82 -40.57
CA PHE A 319 -25.85 -16.07 -41.89
C PHE A 319 -27.38 -16.17 -41.80
N SER A 320 -28.09 -15.91 -42.89
CA SER A 320 -29.52 -16.24 -42.98
C SER A 320 -29.71 -17.75 -43.03
N LYS A 321 -30.83 -18.25 -42.50
CA LYS A 321 -31.15 -19.69 -42.52
C LYS A 321 -31.18 -20.30 -43.93
N SER A 322 -31.46 -19.51 -44.96
CA SER A 322 -31.36 -19.93 -46.36
C SER A 322 -29.96 -20.36 -46.82
N GLN A 323 -28.89 -20.00 -46.09
CA GLN A 323 -27.51 -20.39 -46.40
C GLN A 323 -27.05 -21.63 -45.63
N GLU A 324 -27.92 -22.25 -44.82
CA GLU A 324 -27.57 -23.40 -43.97
C GLU A 324 -27.03 -24.59 -44.77
N GLN A 325 -27.72 -25.03 -45.83
CA GLN A 325 -27.24 -26.12 -46.70
C GLN A 325 -25.91 -25.78 -47.39
N ARG A 326 -25.71 -24.52 -47.78
CA ARG A 326 -24.46 -24.08 -48.42
C ARG A 326 -23.28 -24.12 -47.43
N LEU A 327 -23.54 -23.75 -46.17
CA LEU A 327 -22.56 -23.84 -45.08
C LEU A 327 -22.30 -25.31 -44.71
N ALA A 328 -23.33 -26.14 -44.65
CA ALA A 328 -23.19 -27.57 -44.38
C ALA A 328 -22.30 -28.24 -45.43
N TYR A 329 -22.55 -28.00 -46.73
CA TYR A 329 -21.67 -28.48 -47.81
C TYR A 329 -20.24 -27.94 -47.71
N TYR A 330 -20.07 -26.63 -47.48
CA TYR A 330 -18.76 -26.00 -47.38
C TYR A 330 -17.93 -26.54 -46.19
N PHE A 331 -18.60 -26.84 -45.08
CA PHE A 331 -17.99 -27.43 -43.90
C PHE A 331 -18.03 -28.98 -43.92
N GLY A 332 -18.53 -29.63 -44.97
CA GLY A 332 -18.59 -31.10 -45.06
C GLY A 332 -19.39 -31.74 -43.92
N LEU A 333 -20.50 -31.11 -43.53
CA LEU A 333 -21.43 -31.55 -42.50
C LEU A 333 -22.65 -32.28 -43.07
N ASP A 334 -22.71 -32.42 -44.40
CA ASP A 334 -23.72 -33.17 -45.18
C ASP A 334 -23.16 -34.49 -45.72
#